data_AF-A0A354GXI1-F1
#
_entry.id   AF-A0A354GXI1-F1
#
_cell.length_a   1.000
_cell.length_b   1.000
_cell.length_c   1.000
_cell.angle_alpha   90.00
_cell.angle_beta   90.00
_cell.angle_gamma   90.00
#
_symmetry.space_group_name_H-M   'P 1'
#
loop_
_entity.id
_entity.type
_entity.pdbx_description
1 polymer ?
#
loop_
_entity_poly.entity_id
_entity_poly.type
_entity_poly.pdbx_seq_one_letter_code
_entity_poly.pdbx_strand_id
1 'polypeptide(L)'
;LLRFRAEAGERAVGTAKSVLLLWMWGGPSHLDTWDPKPKAPDEIRGPFKVIDTNVPGMQISEIFPKMAKHADKYSLIRSVYHTATAVHDTGHQMMQTGRLFTGGVEHPHEGCVLGYLKGGRGEMPAHVLLPKPIGRTGGNLPHGQSAGYLGKQYDPFVLNADPNDKNFTVPDLLPPDYISSVRAGRRQRMRDAVEGEMAAFEKQAQAKQMDNNFNLAYRLMSSPQAREAFALDKEPESVRDRYGRTRFGQSCLLARRL
;
A
#
# COMPACT_ATOMS: atom_id res chain seq x y z
N LEU A 1 -10.71 28.35 18.24
CA LEU A 1 -9.76 27.44 17.53
C LEU A 1 -9.56 27.80 16.04
N LEU A 2 -9.81 29.04 15.59
CA LEU A 2 -9.73 29.44 14.17
C LEU A 2 -8.57 30.40 13.83
N ARG A 3 -7.56 30.57 14.71
CA ARG A 3 -6.58 31.66 14.61
C ARG A 3 -5.32 31.38 13.75
N PHE A 4 -5.23 30.25 13.07
CA PHE A 4 -4.11 29.97 12.15
C PHE A 4 -4.61 29.38 10.83
N ARG A 5 -5.37 30.15 10.05
CA ARG A 5 -5.42 29.93 8.61
C ARG A 5 -4.15 30.56 8.04
N ALA A 6 -3.15 29.75 7.75
CA ALA A 6 -2.15 30.15 6.77
C ALA A 6 -2.89 30.49 5.49
N GLU A 7 -2.60 31.65 4.90
CA GLU A 7 -3.04 31.97 3.54
C GLU A 7 -2.48 30.89 2.63
N ALA A 8 -3.34 29.94 2.23
CA ALA A 8 -2.96 28.94 1.27
C ALA A 8 -2.63 29.68 -0.03
N GLY A 9 -1.37 29.67 -0.42
CA GLY A 9 -0.96 30.11 -1.76
C GLY A 9 -1.80 29.43 -2.84
N GLU A 10 -1.80 30.01 -4.05
CA GLU A 10 -2.59 29.50 -5.17
C GLU A 10 -2.53 27.97 -5.29
N ARG A 11 -3.70 27.37 -5.52
CA ARG A 11 -3.89 25.92 -5.53
C ARG A 11 -3.17 25.33 -6.75
N ALA A 12 -1.89 25.02 -6.60
CA ALA A 12 -1.11 24.37 -7.63
C ALA A 12 -1.75 23.03 -8.01
N VAL A 13 -1.85 22.76 -9.31
CA VAL A 13 -2.30 21.45 -9.80
C VAL A 13 -1.27 20.40 -9.38
N GLY A 14 -1.71 19.38 -8.64
CA GLY A 14 -0.83 18.32 -8.17
C GLY A 14 -0.23 17.52 -9.32
N THR A 15 1.09 17.37 -9.32
CA THR A 15 1.87 16.65 -10.36
C THR A 15 2.23 15.22 -9.97
N ALA A 16 1.76 14.75 -8.81
CA ALA A 16 2.07 13.44 -8.27
C ALA A 16 1.63 12.31 -9.22
N LYS A 17 2.57 11.43 -9.55
CA LYS A 17 2.35 10.30 -10.46
C LYS A 17 2.09 8.98 -9.73
N SER A 18 2.68 8.80 -8.56
CA SER A 18 2.59 7.60 -7.72
C SER A 18 2.37 8.02 -6.27
N VAL A 19 1.71 7.17 -5.49
CA VAL A 19 1.43 7.40 -4.06
C VAL A 19 1.92 6.20 -3.27
N LEU A 20 2.70 6.46 -2.22
CA LEU A 20 3.11 5.46 -1.24
C LEU A 20 2.35 5.71 0.06
N LEU A 21 1.43 4.80 0.39
CA LEU A 21 0.73 4.81 1.67
C LEU A 21 1.53 4.02 2.71
N LEU A 22 2.07 4.72 3.70
CA LEU A 22 2.72 4.11 4.85
C LEU A 22 1.67 3.79 5.91
N TRP A 23 1.08 2.60 5.83
CA TRP A 23 0.12 2.12 6.82
C TRP A 23 0.83 1.54 8.05
N MET A 24 1.00 2.36 9.09
CA MET A 24 1.62 1.93 10.35
C MET A 24 0.60 1.21 11.24
N TRP A 25 0.30 -0.05 10.90
CA TRP A 25 -0.58 -0.92 11.69
C TRP A 25 -0.14 -1.00 13.17
N GLY A 26 -1.12 -0.97 14.09
CA GLY A 26 -0.89 -0.77 15.53
C GLY A 26 -0.87 0.70 15.94
N GLY A 27 -0.39 1.58 15.04
CA GLY A 27 -0.49 3.03 15.13
C GLY A 27 0.36 3.63 16.26
N PRO A 28 1.46 4.34 15.97
CA PRO A 28 2.09 5.14 17.00
C PRO A 28 1.10 6.21 17.47
N SER A 29 1.01 6.42 18.78
CA SER A 29 0.10 7.41 19.36
C SER A 29 0.34 8.77 18.70
N HIS A 30 -0.73 9.40 18.22
CA HIS A 30 -0.68 10.75 17.67
C HIS A 30 -0.20 11.76 18.72
N LEU A 31 -0.51 11.54 20.01
CA LEU A 31 -0.03 12.34 21.13
C LEU A 31 1.49 12.20 21.35
N ASP A 32 2.07 11.07 20.98
CA ASP A 32 3.51 10.86 21.12
C ASP A 32 4.29 11.31 19.90
N THR A 33 3.59 11.55 18.78
CA THR A 33 4.19 11.78 17.46
C THR A 33 3.86 13.16 16.91
N TRP A 34 2.70 13.30 16.30
CA TRP A 34 2.36 14.43 15.42
C TRP A 34 1.43 15.44 16.06
N ASP A 35 0.90 15.20 17.26
CA ASP A 35 -0.06 16.06 17.94
C ASP A 35 0.08 16.03 19.48
N PRO A 36 1.22 16.45 20.03
CA PRO A 36 1.62 16.20 21.43
C PRO A 36 0.87 16.95 22.54
N LYS A 37 -0.19 17.70 22.21
CA LYS A 37 -1.06 18.44 23.16
C LYS A 37 -0.30 19.03 24.39
N PRO A 38 0.73 19.87 24.22
CA PRO A 38 1.60 20.30 25.32
C PRO A 38 0.89 21.07 26.45
N LYS A 39 -0.30 21.61 26.17
CA LYS A 39 -1.12 22.37 27.13
C LYS A 39 -2.17 21.51 27.84
N ALA A 40 -2.29 20.23 27.48
CA ALA A 40 -3.18 19.32 28.17
C ALA A 40 -2.55 18.85 29.51
N PRO A 41 -3.37 18.41 30.48
CA PRO A 41 -2.89 17.73 31.69
C PRO A 41 -1.96 16.55 31.39
N ASP A 42 -1.10 16.20 32.35
CA ASP A 42 -0.11 15.13 32.22
C ASP A 42 -0.74 13.76 31.97
N GLU A 43 -1.97 13.56 32.43
CA GLU A 43 -2.75 12.34 32.21
C GLU A 43 -3.29 12.21 30.78
N ILE A 44 -3.27 13.30 30.00
CA ILE A 44 -3.82 13.37 28.64
C ILE A 44 -2.71 13.49 27.60
N ARG A 45 -1.61 14.20 27.89
CA ARG A 45 -0.49 14.35 26.95
C ARG A 45 0.49 13.18 27.06
N GLY A 46 1.22 12.93 25.96
CA GLY A 46 2.30 11.94 25.94
C GLY A 46 3.51 12.38 26.81
N PRO A 47 4.44 11.46 27.13
CA PRO A 47 5.61 11.76 27.96
C PRO A 47 6.68 12.59 27.25
N PHE A 48 6.52 12.85 25.96
CA PHE A 48 7.51 13.51 25.12
C PHE A 48 7.31 15.02 25.08
N LYS A 49 8.43 15.75 24.98
CA LYS A 49 8.41 17.20 24.80
C LYS A 49 8.06 17.57 23.36
N VAL A 50 7.71 18.83 23.18
CA VAL A 50 7.48 19.42 21.86
C VAL A 50 8.73 20.11 21.34
N ILE A 51 8.91 20.08 20.03
CA ILE A 51 9.91 20.85 19.29
C ILE A 51 9.21 21.68 18.22
N ASP A 52 9.74 22.88 17.98
CA ASP A 52 9.33 23.71 16.85
C ASP A 52 9.85 23.10 15.54
N THR A 53 9.09 23.27 14.47
CA THR A 53 9.51 22.91 13.12
C THR A 53 10.05 24.11 12.35
N ASN A 54 10.54 23.89 11.13
CA ASN A 54 10.91 24.98 10.22
C ASN A 54 9.71 25.78 9.67
N VAL A 55 8.48 25.41 10.02
CA VAL A 55 7.25 26.15 9.67
C VAL A 55 6.73 26.87 10.91
N PRO A 56 6.66 28.22 10.91
CA PRO A 56 6.21 28.99 12.07
C PRO A 56 4.83 28.54 12.58
N GLY A 57 4.72 28.32 13.89
CA GLY A 57 3.48 27.90 14.54
C GLY A 57 3.17 26.41 14.46
N MET A 58 4.01 25.60 13.80
CA MET A 58 3.90 24.14 13.80
C MET A 58 4.89 23.53 14.80
N GLN A 59 4.36 22.71 15.71
CA GLN A 59 5.14 21.97 16.71
C GLN A 59 4.84 20.48 16.61
N ILE A 60 5.84 19.61 16.75
CA ILE A 60 5.68 18.15 16.77
C ILE A 60 6.47 17.56 17.95
N SER A 61 6.38 16.25 18.17
CA SER A 61 7.11 15.58 19.24
C SER A 61 8.63 15.57 19.00
N GLU A 62 9.41 15.66 20.09
CA GLU A 62 10.88 15.66 20.07
C GLU A 62 11.49 14.38 19.49
N ILE A 63 10.72 13.30 19.40
CA ILE A 63 11.17 12.03 18.79
C ILE A 63 11.39 12.12 17.28
N PHE A 64 10.90 13.18 16.62
CA PHE A 64 11.03 13.38 15.18
C PHE A 64 11.85 14.63 14.78
N PRO A 65 13.11 14.76 15.24
CA PRO A 65 13.92 15.95 14.98
C PRO A 65 14.25 16.14 13.49
N LYS A 66 14.31 15.05 12.71
CA LYS A 66 14.50 15.10 11.26
C LYS A 66 13.24 15.54 10.52
N MET A 67 12.06 15.12 10.98
CA MET A 67 10.82 15.55 10.36
C MET A 67 10.51 17.02 10.66
N ALA A 68 10.89 17.53 11.84
CA ALA A 68 10.74 18.94 12.16
C ALA A 68 11.49 19.86 11.18
N LYS A 69 12.58 19.37 10.57
CA LYS A 69 13.34 20.07 9.52
C LYS A 69 12.71 19.95 8.12
N HIS A 70 11.63 19.20 7.98
CA HIS A 70 10.94 18.93 6.72
C HIS A 70 9.45 19.28 6.77
N ALA A 71 9.02 20.09 7.75
CA ALA A 71 7.62 20.43 7.92
C ALA A 71 7.06 21.31 6.79
N ASP A 72 7.93 22.00 6.07
CA ASP A 72 7.64 22.71 4.82
C ASP A 72 7.32 21.77 3.64
N LYS A 73 7.57 20.46 3.79
CA LYS A 73 7.42 19.44 2.73
C LYS A 73 6.24 18.49 2.93
N TYR A 74 5.53 18.61 4.05
CA TYR A 74 4.35 17.79 4.30
C TYR A 74 3.21 18.62 4.88
N SER A 75 1.99 18.15 4.63
CA SER A 75 0.78 18.68 5.26
C SER A 75 0.43 17.82 6.46
N LEU A 76 0.13 18.46 7.59
CA LEU A 76 -0.27 17.78 8.81
C LEU A 76 -1.77 17.94 9.06
N ILE A 77 -2.48 16.83 9.14
CA ILE A 77 -3.93 16.81 9.39
C ILE A 77 -4.18 16.29 10.81
N ARG A 78 -4.63 17.17 11.71
CA ARG A 78 -4.98 16.85 13.12
C ARG A 78 -6.49 16.83 13.38
N SER A 79 -7.28 17.01 12.32
CA SER A 79 -8.75 17.09 12.39
C SER A 79 -9.44 15.76 12.11
N VAL A 80 -8.68 14.67 11.92
CA VAL A 80 -9.26 13.35 11.62
C VAL A 80 -9.86 12.78 12.91
N TYR A 81 -11.16 12.52 12.89
CA TYR A 81 -11.86 11.82 13.95
C TYR A 81 -13.04 11.03 13.37
N HIS A 82 -13.53 10.04 14.10
CA HIS A 82 -14.76 9.31 13.78
C HIS A 82 -15.53 8.99 15.05
N THR A 83 -16.82 8.73 14.91
CA THR A 83 -17.73 8.36 16.02
C THR A 83 -18.05 6.87 16.07
N ALA A 84 -17.50 6.08 15.13
CA ALA A 84 -17.68 4.64 15.11
C ALA A 84 -16.95 3.95 16.27
N THR A 85 -17.30 2.69 16.51
CA THR A 85 -16.72 1.85 17.57
C THR A 85 -15.20 1.85 17.52
N ALA A 86 -14.57 2.04 18.69
CA ALA A 86 -13.13 2.09 18.87
C ALA A 86 -12.48 0.70 18.76
N VAL A 87 -12.51 0.12 17.56
CA VAL A 87 -11.84 -1.13 17.21
C VAL A 87 -10.94 -0.92 16.00
N HIS A 88 -9.80 -1.62 15.96
CA HIS A 88 -8.79 -1.43 14.91
C HIS A 88 -9.38 -1.54 13.49
N ASP A 89 -10.18 -2.57 13.25
CA ASP A 89 -10.72 -2.87 11.92
C ASP A 89 -11.61 -1.75 11.38
N THR A 90 -12.37 -1.09 12.26
CA THR A 90 -13.20 0.06 11.93
C THR A 90 -12.35 1.23 11.46
N GLY A 91 -11.24 1.51 12.14
CA GLY A 91 -10.27 2.53 11.71
C GLY A 91 -9.59 2.16 10.39
N HIS A 92 -9.24 0.88 10.21
CA HIS A 92 -8.64 0.38 8.96
C HIS A 92 -9.57 0.62 7.76
N GLN A 93 -10.85 0.25 7.90
CA GLN A 93 -11.86 0.43 6.86
C GLN A 93 -12.05 1.90 6.50
N MET A 94 -12.27 2.76 7.50
CA MET A 94 -12.54 4.17 7.24
C MET A 94 -11.37 4.86 6.56
N MET A 95 -10.14 4.61 6.98
CA MET A 95 -8.99 5.29 6.40
C MET A 95 -8.61 4.76 5.02
N GLN A 96 -8.84 3.48 4.73
CA GLN A 96 -8.47 2.88 3.46
C GLN A 96 -9.58 2.92 2.40
N THR A 97 -10.85 2.99 2.81
CA THR A 97 -12.02 2.97 1.90
C THR A 97 -12.88 4.24 1.98
N GLY A 98 -12.68 5.08 2.99
CA GLY A 98 -13.53 6.23 3.28
C GLY A 98 -14.91 5.89 3.84
N ARG A 99 -15.19 4.60 4.12
CA ARG A 99 -16.50 4.09 4.52
C ARG A 99 -16.39 3.12 5.70
N LEU A 100 -17.49 2.99 6.43
CA LEU A 100 -17.66 1.90 7.40
C LEU A 100 -18.10 0.64 6.68
N PHE A 101 -17.68 -0.51 7.20
CA PHE A 101 -18.23 -1.79 6.77
C PHE A 101 -19.64 -1.96 7.35
N THR A 102 -20.66 -1.91 6.49
CA THR A 102 -22.07 -1.98 6.87
C THR A 102 -22.84 -2.88 5.91
N GLY A 103 -23.76 -3.70 6.44
CA GLY A 103 -24.63 -4.54 5.61
C GLY A 103 -23.90 -5.62 4.80
N GLY A 104 -22.71 -6.03 5.23
CA GLY A 104 -21.89 -7.02 4.52
C GLY A 104 -21.20 -6.47 3.27
N VAL A 105 -21.27 -5.16 3.01
CA VAL A 105 -20.67 -4.54 1.82
C VAL A 105 -19.24 -4.12 2.12
N GLU A 106 -18.30 -4.76 1.44
CA GLU A 106 -16.90 -4.35 1.43
C GLU A 106 -16.68 -3.28 0.35
N HIS A 107 -16.28 -2.09 0.80
CA HIS A 107 -15.95 -0.99 -0.10
C HIS A 107 -14.51 -1.15 -0.60
N PRO A 108 -14.21 -0.75 -1.85
CA PRO A 108 -12.87 -0.86 -2.40
C PRO A 108 -11.87 0.02 -1.65
N HIS A 109 -10.66 -0.50 -1.47
CA HIS A 109 -9.49 0.29 -1.09
C HIS A 109 -9.25 1.42 -2.11
N GLU A 110 -8.82 2.60 -1.65
CA GLU A 110 -8.57 3.77 -2.52
C GLU A 110 -7.63 3.45 -3.71
N GLY A 111 -6.60 2.63 -3.48
CA GLY A 111 -5.69 2.14 -4.50
C GLY A 111 -6.36 1.26 -5.56
N CYS A 112 -7.32 0.41 -5.16
CA CYS A 112 -8.10 -0.40 -6.08
C CYS A 112 -9.04 0.47 -6.93
N VAL A 113 -9.65 1.50 -6.33
CA VAL A 113 -10.46 2.48 -7.06
C VAL A 113 -9.61 3.20 -8.11
N LEU A 114 -8.38 3.62 -7.76
CA LEU A 114 -7.46 4.22 -8.71
C LEU A 114 -7.09 3.25 -9.84
N GLY A 115 -6.85 1.98 -9.53
CA GLY A 115 -6.62 0.94 -10.54
C GLY A 115 -7.81 0.71 -11.46
N TYR A 116 -9.03 0.76 -10.93
CA TYR A 116 -10.27 0.68 -11.72
C TYR A 116 -10.43 1.88 -12.66
N LEU A 117 -10.21 3.10 -12.16
CA LEU A 117 -10.46 4.33 -12.93
C LEU A 117 -9.33 4.67 -13.92
N LYS A 118 -8.08 4.33 -13.60
CA LYS A 118 -6.90 4.74 -14.37
C LYS A 118 -6.12 3.58 -14.98
N GLY A 119 -6.39 2.34 -14.57
CA GLY A 119 -5.62 1.18 -14.98
C GLY A 119 -4.19 1.15 -14.41
N GLY A 120 -3.45 0.10 -14.78
CA GLY A 120 -2.01 0.01 -14.53
C GLY A 120 -1.21 0.92 -15.47
N ARG A 121 0.01 1.26 -15.07
CA ARG A 121 0.96 1.99 -15.93
C ARG A 121 2.05 1.06 -16.41
N GLY A 122 2.17 0.94 -17.73
CA GLY A 122 3.12 0.02 -18.34
C GLY A 122 2.84 -1.43 -17.93
N GLU A 123 3.86 -2.11 -17.45
CA GLU A 123 3.80 -3.53 -17.11
C GLU A 123 3.63 -3.77 -15.59
N MET A 124 3.56 -2.72 -14.79
CA MET A 124 3.42 -2.79 -13.33
C MET A 124 1.95 -2.84 -12.88
N PRO A 125 1.63 -3.49 -11.74
CA PRO A 125 0.29 -3.50 -11.19
C PRO A 125 -0.11 -2.08 -10.76
N ALA A 126 -1.39 -1.74 -10.93
CA ALA A 126 -1.89 -0.41 -10.56
C ALA A 126 -1.83 -0.15 -9.04
N HIS A 127 -1.95 -1.22 -8.24
CA HIS A 127 -1.93 -1.18 -6.80
C HIS A 127 -1.17 -2.39 -6.25
N VAL A 128 -0.18 -2.12 -5.41
CA VAL A 128 0.68 -3.14 -4.78
C VAL A 128 0.58 -3.02 -3.27
N LEU A 129 0.44 -4.16 -2.59
CA LEU A 129 0.39 -4.27 -1.14
C LEU A 129 1.67 -4.94 -0.63
N LEU A 130 2.41 -4.23 0.23
CA LEU A 130 3.68 -4.68 0.79
C LEU A 130 3.66 -4.72 2.33
N PRO A 131 4.42 -5.66 2.95
CA PRO A 131 4.92 -6.90 2.35
C PRO A 131 3.81 -7.97 2.24
N LYS A 132 2.76 -7.85 3.06
CA LYS A 132 1.62 -8.78 3.12
C LYS A 132 0.39 -8.08 3.72
N PRO A 133 -0.83 -8.64 3.56
CA PRO A 133 -2.05 -8.07 4.12
C PRO A 133 -1.99 -8.01 5.66
N ILE A 134 -2.80 -7.13 6.24
CA ILE A 134 -2.95 -7.01 7.68
C ILE A 134 -3.47 -8.35 8.22
N GLY A 135 -2.80 -8.86 9.25
CA GLY A 135 -3.18 -10.11 9.91
C GLY A 135 -4.29 -9.91 10.93
N ARG A 136 -4.63 -10.97 11.65
CA ARG A 136 -5.69 -10.93 12.68
C ARG A 136 -5.38 -9.89 13.77
N THR A 137 -6.31 -8.97 13.98
CA THR A 137 -6.26 -7.87 14.96
C THR A 137 -7.12 -8.13 16.21
N GLY A 138 -7.74 -9.31 16.30
CA GLY A 138 -8.71 -9.65 17.34
C GLY A 138 -10.15 -9.30 17.00
N GLY A 139 -10.40 -8.58 15.90
CA GLY A 139 -11.74 -8.39 15.34
C GLY A 139 -12.02 -9.32 14.15
N ASN A 140 -13.29 -9.34 13.73
CA ASN A 140 -13.80 -10.17 12.63
C ASN A 140 -14.18 -9.34 11.39
N LEU A 141 -13.90 -8.04 11.39
CA LEU A 141 -14.24 -7.17 10.27
C LEU A 141 -13.10 -7.18 9.25
N PRO A 142 -13.39 -7.04 7.95
CA PRO A 142 -12.35 -6.90 6.94
C PRO A 142 -11.51 -5.64 7.21
N HIS A 143 -10.28 -5.61 6.72
CA HIS A 143 -9.38 -4.46 6.91
C HIS A 143 -9.45 -3.42 5.77
N GLY A 144 -10.29 -3.62 4.76
CA GLY A 144 -10.51 -2.63 3.69
C GLY A 144 -9.36 -2.58 2.68
N GLN A 145 -8.66 -3.71 2.51
CA GLN A 145 -7.47 -3.83 1.65
C GLN A 145 -7.78 -4.43 0.27
N SER A 146 -9.03 -4.84 0.02
CA SER A 146 -9.44 -5.49 -1.22
C SER A 146 -10.13 -4.51 -2.18
N ALA A 147 -10.44 -4.97 -3.38
CA ALA A 147 -11.28 -4.26 -4.33
C ALA A 147 -12.78 -4.28 -3.96
N GLY A 148 -13.18 -5.01 -2.92
CA GLY A 148 -14.56 -5.10 -2.48
C GLY A 148 -15.52 -5.42 -3.63
N TYR A 149 -16.60 -4.65 -3.75
CA TYR A 149 -17.59 -4.82 -4.82
C TYR A 149 -17.09 -4.54 -6.25
N LEU A 150 -15.89 -3.95 -6.45
CA LEU A 150 -15.32 -3.80 -7.81
C LEU A 150 -14.93 -5.15 -8.42
N GLY A 151 -14.74 -6.16 -7.57
CA GLY A 151 -14.44 -7.52 -7.97
C GLY A 151 -12.94 -7.84 -8.01
N LYS A 152 -12.64 -9.13 -7.93
CA LYS A 152 -11.29 -9.69 -7.75
C LYS A 152 -10.25 -9.27 -8.79
N GLN A 153 -10.68 -8.92 -9.99
CA GLN A 153 -9.79 -8.44 -11.07
C GLN A 153 -9.11 -7.10 -10.76
N TYR A 154 -9.61 -6.35 -9.78
CA TYR A 154 -9.03 -5.09 -9.32
C TYR A 154 -8.37 -5.20 -7.93
N ASP A 155 -8.25 -6.42 -7.38
CA ASP A 155 -7.54 -6.63 -6.11
C ASP A 155 -6.07 -6.20 -6.23
N PRO A 156 -5.43 -5.76 -5.12
CA PRO A 156 -4.01 -5.44 -5.13
C PRO A 156 -3.16 -6.64 -5.54
N PHE A 157 -2.03 -6.36 -6.20
CA PHE A 157 -0.93 -7.32 -6.24
C PHE A 157 -0.29 -7.40 -4.85
N VAL A 158 -0.34 -8.56 -4.22
CA VAL A 158 0.20 -8.76 -2.88
C VAL A 158 1.55 -9.46 -2.97
N LEU A 159 2.60 -8.85 -2.41
CA LEU A 159 3.94 -9.44 -2.47
C LEU A 159 4.03 -10.78 -1.72
N ASN A 160 3.51 -10.87 -0.49
CA ASN A 160 3.59 -12.06 0.36
C ASN A 160 5.00 -12.63 0.62
N ALA A 161 6.02 -11.78 0.57
CA ALA A 161 7.41 -12.12 0.93
C ALA A 161 8.05 -11.00 1.75
N ASP A 162 9.13 -11.34 2.45
CA ASP A 162 9.95 -10.36 3.17
C ASP A 162 11.07 -9.84 2.25
N PRO A 163 11.06 -8.55 1.85
CA PRO A 163 12.12 -7.97 1.01
C PRO A 163 13.50 -7.92 1.66
N ASN A 164 13.60 -8.20 2.96
CA ASN A 164 14.85 -8.27 3.70
C ASN A 164 15.42 -9.71 3.79
N ASP A 165 14.70 -10.72 3.30
CA ASP A 165 15.22 -12.08 3.22
C ASP A 165 16.42 -12.13 2.26
N LYS A 166 17.46 -12.89 2.61
CA LYS A 166 18.63 -13.11 1.75
C LYS A 166 18.26 -13.85 0.48
N ASN A 167 17.22 -14.69 0.55
CA ASN A 167 16.67 -15.45 -0.56
C ASN A 167 15.39 -14.79 -1.09
N PHE A 168 15.24 -13.47 -0.91
CA PHE A 168 14.06 -12.75 -1.39
C PHE A 168 13.89 -12.97 -2.90
N THR A 169 12.87 -13.76 -3.22
CA THR A 169 12.31 -13.88 -4.55
C THR A 169 10.87 -13.42 -4.46
N VAL A 170 10.38 -12.78 -5.50
CA VAL A 170 8.97 -12.40 -5.52
C VAL A 170 8.15 -13.69 -5.67
N PRO A 171 7.31 -14.05 -4.69
CA PRO A 171 6.44 -15.22 -4.79
C PRO A 171 5.56 -15.08 -6.03
N ASP A 172 5.36 -16.18 -6.75
CA ASP A 172 4.61 -16.28 -8.00
C ASP A 172 5.22 -15.59 -9.24
N LEU A 173 6.49 -15.16 -9.15
CA LEU A 173 7.24 -14.54 -10.26
C LEU A 173 8.36 -15.43 -10.83
N LEU A 174 8.41 -16.69 -10.42
CA LEU A 174 9.17 -17.72 -11.10
C LEU A 174 8.19 -18.78 -11.60
N PRO A 175 8.24 -19.18 -12.88
CA PRO A 175 7.76 -20.50 -13.24
C PRO A 175 8.49 -21.47 -12.31
N PRO A 176 7.80 -22.44 -11.68
CA PRO A 176 8.49 -23.50 -10.96
C PRO A 176 9.62 -24.05 -11.85
N ASP A 177 10.78 -24.37 -11.29
CA ASP A 177 12.03 -24.70 -12.02
C ASP A 177 11.89 -25.81 -13.09
N TYR A 178 10.74 -26.49 -13.16
CA TYR A 178 10.36 -27.47 -14.17
C TYR A 178 9.58 -26.93 -15.39
N ILE A 179 9.27 -25.62 -15.46
CA ILE A 179 8.56 -24.99 -16.58
C ILE A 179 9.50 -24.06 -17.34
N SER A 180 10.23 -24.61 -18.32
CA SER A 180 10.93 -23.80 -19.31
C SER A 180 9.96 -22.85 -20.02
N SER A 181 10.42 -21.68 -20.45
CA SER A 181 9.64 -20.69 -21.23
C SER A 181 8.91 -21.30 -22.43
N VAL A 182 9.50 -22.36 -23.02
CA VAL A 182 8.92 -23.16 -24.11
C VAL A 182 7.70 -23.99 -23.65
N ARG A 183 7.69 -24.51 -22.42
CA ARG A 183 6.54 -25.22 -21.84
C ARG A 183 5.40 -24.27 -21.45
N ALA A 184 5.70 -23.07 -20.97
CA ALA A 184 4.69 -22.06 -20.66
C ALA A 184 3.93 -21.65 -21.94
N GLY A 185 4.65 -21.33 -23.02
CA GLY A 185 4.06 -21.02 -24.32
C GLY A 185 3.28 -22.19 -24.94
N ARG A 186 3.73 -23.44 -24.75
CA ARG A 186 3.00 -24.63 -25.22
C ARG A 186 1.73 -24.90 -24.40
N ARG A 187 1.74 -24.69 -23.09
CA ARG A 187 0.53 -24.80 -22.25
C ARG A 187 -0.45 -23.67 -22.55
N GLN A 188 0.03 -22.48 -22.87
CA GLN A 188 -0.81 -21.37 -23.34
C GLN A 188 -1.48 -21.72 -24.66
N ARG A 189 -0.74 -22.18 -25.67
CA ARG A 189 -1.31 -22.65 -26.94
C ARG A 189 -2.26 -23.84 -26.79
N MET A 190 -1.99 -24.77 -25.87
CA MET A 190 -2.93 -25.87 -25.60
C MET A 190 -4.17 -25.39 -24.83
N ARG A 191 -4.06 -24.40 -23.95
CA ARG A 191 -5.23 -23.74 -23.36
C ARG A 191 -6.03 -23.04 -24.43
N ASP A 192 -5.43 -22.23 -25.28
CA ASP A 192 -6.11 -21.55 -26.39
C ASP A 192 -6.81 -22.55 -27.32
N ALA A 193 -6.19 -23.71 -27.58
CA ALA A 193 -6.77 -24.78 -28.39
C ALA A 193 -7.92 -25.52 -27.69
N VAL A 194 -7.88 -25.66 -26.35
CA VAL A 194 -8.95 -26.28 -25.55
C VAL A 194 -10.09 -25.28 -25.28
N GLU A 195 -9.79 -24.00 -25.05
CA GLU A 195 -10.75 -22.90 -24.93
C GLU A 195 -11.49 -22.65 -26.23
N GLY A 196 -10.83 -22.83 -27.38
CA GLY A 196 -11.48 -22.82 -28.70
C GLY A 196 -12.63 -23.83 -28.82
N GLU A 197 -12.57 -24.95 -28.08
CA GLU A 197 -13.63 -25.96 -28.02
C GLU A 197 -14.54 -25.84 -26.78
N MET A 198 -14.06 -25.26 -25.67
CA MET A 198 -14.82 -25.05 -24.42
C MET A 198 -15.56 -23.70 -24.34
N ALA A 199 -15.43 -22.83 -25.34
CA ALA A 199 -16.13 -21.53 -25.40
C ALA A 199 -17.67 -21.64 -25.31
N ALA A 200 -18.24 -22.82 -25.58
CA ALA A 200 -19.67 -23.10 -25.41
C ALA A 200 -20.08 -23.42 -23.96
N PHE A 201 -19.15 -23.77 -23.06
CA PHE A 201 -19.43 -24.25 -21.70
C PHE A 201 -18.99 -23.27 -20.59
N GLU A 202 -17.97 -22.43 -20.82
CA GLU A 202 -17.39 -21.55 -19.79
C GLU A 202 -17.98 -20.13 -19.75
N LYS A 203 -19.28 -20.04 -19.46
CA LYS A 203 -19.91 -18.80 -18.98
C LYS A 203 -19.75 -18.63 -17.45
N GLN A 204 -18.60 -18.99 -16.88
CA GLN A 204 -18.32 -18.80 -15.45
C GLN A 204 -17.24 -17.74 -15.21
N ALA A 205 -17.58 -16.74 -14.41
CA ALA A 205 -16.72 -15.61 -14.04
C ALA A 205 -15.40 -16.02 -13.35
N GLN A 206 -15.29 -17.26 -12.83
CA GLN A 206 -14.08 -17.76 -12.17
C GLN A 206 -12.95 -18.09 -13.16
N ALA A 207 -13.24 -18.62 -14.36
CA ALA A 207 -12.21 -18.92 -15.36
C ALA A 207 -11.49 -17.64 -15.84
N LYS A 208 -12.28 -16.62 -16.23
CA LYS A 208 -11.75 -15.30 -16.62
C LYS A 208 -10.97 -14.58 -15.53
N GLN A 209 -11.31 -14.79 -14.25
CA GLN A 209 -10.56 -14.21 -13.12
C GLN A 209 -9.19 -14.85 -12.94
N MET A 210 -9.10 -16.17 -13.14
CA MET A 210 -7.83 -16.90 -13.09
C MET A 210 -6.90 -16.46 -14.22
N ASP A 211 -7.44 -16.21 -15.42
CA ASP A 211 -6.67 -15.75 -16.58
C ASP A 211 -6.07 -14.36 -16.39
N ASN A 212 -6.83 -13.41 -15.84
CA ASN A 212 -6.33 -12.04 -15.65
C ASN A 212 -5.19 -11.97 -14.62
N ASN A 213 -5.32 -12.69 -13.50
CA ASN A 213 -4.28 -12.76 -12.48
C ASN A 213 -3.03 -13.50 -13.01
N PHE A 214 -3.24 -14.60 -13.76
CA PHE A 214 -2.16 -15.33 -14.42
C PHE A 214 -1.44 -14.45 -15.46
N ASN A 215 -2.19 -13.69 -16.26
CA ASN A 215 -1.63 -12.78 -17.27
C ASN A 215 -0.89 -11.59 -16.63
N LEU A 216 -1.33 -11.10 -15.47
CA LEU A 216 -0.58 -10.08 -14.72
C LEU A 216 0.74 -10.64 -14.20
N ALA A 217 0.73 -11.80 -13.53
CA ALA A 217 1.95 -12.45 -13.06
C ALA A 217 2.91 -12.74 -14.22
N TYR A 218 2.40 -13.28 -15.34
CA TYR A 218 3.19 -13.53 -16.54
C TYR A 218 3.81 -12.27 -17.16
N ARG A 219 3.07 -11.15 -17.19
CA ARG A 219 3.61 -9.86 -17.64
C ARG A 219 4.72 -9.37 -16.73
N LEU A 220 4.55 -9.45 -15.42
CA LEU A 220 5.59 -9.08 -14.47
C LEU A 220 6.85 -9.95 -14.63
N MET A 221 6.68 -11.25 -14.90
CA MET A 221 7.80 -12.18 -15.06
C MET A 221 8.58 -11.93 -16.35
N SER A 222 7.85 -11.73 -17.44
CA SER A 222 8.47 -11.53 -18.76
C SER A 222 9.09 -10.13 -18.88
N SER A 223 8.52 -9.13 -18.21
CA SER A 223 9.01 -7.75 -18.17
C SER A 223 10.42 -7.62 -17.59
N PRO A 224 11.40 -7.10 -18.36
CA PRO A 224 12.68 -6.69 -17.80
C PRO A 224 12.55 -5.58 -16.76
N GLN A 225 11.61 -4.64 -16.99
CA GLN A 225 11.38 -3.48 -16.12
C GLN A 225 10.83 -3.92 -14.75
N ALA A 226 9.84 -4.82 -14.72
CA ALA A 226 9.29 -5.32 -13.46
C ALA A 226 10.34 -6.12 -12.69
N ARG A 227 11.08 -7.03 -13.33
CA ARG A 227 12.18 -7.77 -12.70
C ARG A 227 13.23 -6.85 -12.09
N GLU A 228 13.59 -5.76 -12.78
CA GLU A 228 14.51 -4.77 -12.25
C GLU A 228 13.93 -4.01 -11.05
N ALA A 229 12.64 -3.65 -11.07
CA ALA A 229 12.00 -2.97 -9.96
C ALA A 229 12.07 -3.79 -8.65
N PHE A 230 11.90 -5.11 -8.74
CA PHE A 230 11.96 -6.03 -7.60
C PHE A 230 13.39 -6.44 -7.17
N ALA A 231 14.42 -6.17 -7.98
CA ALA A 231 15.80 -6.54 -7.71
C ALA A 231 16.47 -5.60 -6.69
N LEU A 232 16.17 -5.79 -5.41
CA LEU A 232 16.74 -5.00 -4.31
C LEU A 232 18.26 -5.23 -4.11
N ASP A 233 18.77 -6.37 -4.54
CA ASP A 233 20.21 -6.71 -4.55
C ASP A 233 21.03 -5.78 -5.45
N LYS A 234 20.39 -5.12 -6.43
CA LYS A 234 21.02 -4.11 -7.28
C LYS A 234 21.16 -2.73 -6.63
N GLU A 235 20.50 -2.48 -5.49
CA GLU A 235 20.67 -1.22 -4.76
C GLU A 235 22.00 -1.21 -4.00
N PRO A 236 22.73 -0.08 -3.95
CA PRO A 236 23.93 0.01 -3.13
C PRO A 236 23.64 -0.32 -1.66
N GLU A 237 24.54 -1.07 -1.02
CA GLU A 237 24.40 -1.49 0.38
C GLU A 237 24.14 -0.30 1.32
N SER A 238 24.78 0.85 1.08
CA SER A 238 24.57 2.08 1.84
C SER A 238 23.14 2.64 1.76
N VAL A 239 22.44 2.43 0.64
CA VAL A 239 21.03 2.81 0.49
C VAL A 239 20.14 1.86 1.27
N ARG A 240 20.42 0.56 1.17
CA ARG A 240 19.68 -0.47 1.93
C ARG A 240 19.83 -0.27 3.44
N ASP A 241 21.02 0.08 3.90
CA ASP A 241 21.32 0.37 5.30
C ASP A 241 20.61 1.65 5.78
N ARG A 242 20.52 2.68 4.92
CA ARG A 242 19.80 3.91 5.23
C ARG A 242 18.31 3.70 5.47
N TYR A 243 17.69 2.81 4.70
CA TYR A 243 16.30 2.37 4.93
C TYR A 243 16.17 1.43 6.14
N GLY A 244 17.28 0.81 6.55
CA GLY A 244 17.35 -0.19 7.62
C GLY A 244 17.08 -1.60 7.11
N ARG A 245 17.90 -2.56 7.56
CA ARG A 245 17.78 -4.00 7.24
C ARG A 245 16.67 -4.67 8.04
N THR A 246 15.47 -4.14 7.89
CA THR A 246 14.25 -4.65 8.51
C THR A 246 13.21 -4.86 7.42
N ARG A 247 12.22 -5.71 7.70
CA ARG A 247 11.08 -5.91 6.80
C ARG A 247 10.42 -4.59 6.40
N PHE A 248 10.23 -3.67 7.35
CA PHE A 248 9.62 -2.37 7.09
C PHE A 248 10.51 -1.48 6.20
N GLY A 249 11.79 -1.35 6.55
CA GLY A 249 12.74 -0.54 5.81
C GLY A 249 12.90 -0.99 4.37
N GLN A 250 13.12 -2.29 4.16
CA GLN A 250 13.25 -2.85 2.82
C GLN A 250 11.93 -2.84 2.04
N SER A 251 10.76 -2.94 2.70
CA SER A 251 9.45 -2.73 2.05
C SER A 251 9.31 -1.29 1.54
N CYS A 252 9.76 -0.30 2.31
CA CYS A 252 9.76 1.10 1.87
C CYS A 252 10.73 1.35 0.69
N LEU A 253 11.88 0.68 0.68
CA LEU A 253 12.83 0.76 -0.43
C LEU A 253 12.24 0.12 -1.70
N LEU A 254 11.62 -1.06 -1.57
CA LEU A 254 10.94 -1.71 -2.69
C LEU A 254 9.82 -0.82 -3.23
N ALA A 255 8.99 -0.27 -2.34
CA ALA A 255 7.93 0.66 -2.71
C ALA A 255 8.43 1.87 -3.52
N ARG A 256 9.63 2.39 -3.23
CA ARG A 256 10.25 3.47 -4.01
C ARG A 256 10.63 3.05 -5.44
N ARG A 257 10.98 1.78 -5.65
CA ARG A 257 11.42 1.25 -6.94
C ARG A 257 10.27 0.88 -7.87
N LEU A 258 9.12 0.51 -7.30
CA LEU A 258 7.88 0.21 -8.02
C LEU A 258 7.24 1.50 -8.58
#